data_AF-A0A7C3Q6G7-F1
#
_entry.id   AF-A0A7C3Q6G7-F1
#
_cell.length_a   1.000
_cell.length_b   1.000
_cell.length_c   1.000
_cell.angle_alpha   90.00
_cell.angle_beta   90.00
_cell.angle_gamma   90.00
#
_symmetry.space_group_name_H-M   'P 1'
#
loop_
_entity.id
_entity.type
_entity.pdbx_description
1 polymer ?
#
loop_
_entity_poly.entity_id
_entity_poly.type
_entity_poly.pdbx_seq_one_letter_code
_entity_poly.pdbx_strand_id
1 'polypeptide(L)'
;MAPAARLIANDGAPCDLFGTGVDIEGDTVVAGAPLHPPAGGEPGALYVFKRDGSGSWRQVQKIMAQGRTSSDSLGEDVAIEGNVLYAGAESYPSGQRQGAVFVFERPDAGSPFGQVGMLRLPNPGTNEYFGYRIDVVGDRLLASANGRYGHRGAAYVLERQGLGWRLIAELVASDGVPLDQFGYDVALLADGTAFIGSIFNDNENGENAGAVYVFDLDCPAEIRELAVLEGQLLSGGIPELRHSDDSYLVTRAKVTGQVSQPHLMRLRLAATTRRLNPDTIEIRVEGRITDVSAQTTLFLRDWVTDDLVPVSQYPMTMEETVRTFTVPNASRFIRSGDGRIELEVRQIVFFPFTLGGFRTYFDQIEIRAR
;
A
#
# COMPACT_ATOMS: atom_id res chain seq x y z
N MET A 1 23.46 -27.68 15.29
CA MET A 1 24.30 -26.95 14.30
C MET A 1 25.04 -25.85 15.04
N ALA A 2 26.31 -25.59 14.71
CA ALA A 2 27.08 -24.46 15.25
C ALA A 2 27.02 -23.28 14.27
N PRO A 3 27.03 -22.02 14.74
CA PRO A 3 27.05 -20.86 13.85
C PRO A 3 28.34 -20.83 13.03
N ALA A 4 28.23 -20.49 11.74
CA ALA A 4 29.38 -20.39 10.83
C ALA A 4 30.23 -19.13 11.05
N ALA A 5 29.63 -18.07 11.58
CA ALA A 5 30.31 -16.83 11.94
C ALA A 5 29.60 -16.16 13.13
N ARG A 6 30.34 -15.32 13.87
CA ARG A 6 29.81 -14.45 14.92
C ARG A 6 30.32 -13.03 14.67
N LEU A 7 29.41 -12.12 14.35
CA LEU A 7 29.72 -10.71 14.12
C LEU A 7 29.61 -9.95 15.44
N ILE A 8 30.62 -9.14 15.75
CA ILE A 8 30.66 -8.29 16.94
C ILE A 8 31.13 -6.89 16.55
N ALA A 9 30.59 -5.85 17.19
CA ALA A 9 31.15 -4.52 17.10
C ALA A 9 32.55 -4.50 17.76
N ASN A 10 33.54 -3.96 17.06
CA ASN A 10 34.93 -3.87 17.54
C ASN A 10 35.06 -3.05 18.84
N ASP A 11 34.13 -2.13 19.07
CA ASP A 11 34.04 -1.28 20.25
C ASP A 11 32.74 -1.50 21.05
N GLY A 12 32.13 -2.68 20.89
CA GLY A 12 30.90 -3.03 21.59
C GLY A 12 31.05 -2.94 23.11
N ALA A 13 30.03 -2.38 23.75
CA ALA A 13 29.93 -2.12 25.17
C ALA A 13 28.63 -2.74 25.76
N PRO A 14 28.55 -2.92 27.09
CA PRO A 14 27.33 -3.39 27.74
C PRO A 14 26.14 -2.50 27.40
N CYS A 15 24.99 -3.11 27.13
CA CYS A 15 23.71 -2.43 26.86
C CYS A 15 23.64 -1.61 25.56
N ASP A 16 24.58 -1.78 24.61
CA ASP A 16 24.52 -1.13 23.29
C ASP A 16 23.30 -1.53 22.44
N LEU A 17 22.70 -2.68 22.77
CA LEU A 17 21.70 -3.37 21.97
C LEU A 17 22.16 -3.61 20.53
N PHE A 18 23.44 -3.96 20.36
CA PHE A 18 23.97 -4.32 19.05
C PHE A 18 23.17 -5.48 18.44
N GLY A 19 22.69 -5.27 17.22
CA GLY A 19 21.84 -6.21 16.49
C GLY A 19 20.35 -6.03 16.73
N THR A 20 19.88 -4.90 17.28
CA THR A 20 18.44 -4.59 17.31
C THR A 20 17.86 -4.52 15.90
N GLY A 21 18.40 -3.64 15.05
CA GLY A 21 18.15 -3.66 13.61
C GLY A 21 19.26 -4.44 12.90
N VAL A 22 18.89 -5.33 11.98
CA VAL A 22 19.83 -6.04 11.11
C VAL A 22 19.25 -6.18 9.71
N ASP A 23 20.04 -5.86 8.70
CA ASP A 23 19.70 -6.15 7.31
C ASP A 23 20.93 -6.53 6.49
N ILE A 24 20.72 -7.23 5.38
CA ILE A 24 21.76 -7.80 4.52
C ILE A 24 21.43 -7.62 3.04
N GLU A 25 22.41 -7.13 2.29
CA GLU A 25 22.40 -7.18 0.84
C GLU A 25 23.73 -7.73 0.32
N GLY A 26 23.65 -8.86 -0.38
CA GLY A 26 24.82 -9.57 -0.91
C GLY A 26 25.84 -9.88 0.18
N ASP A 27 27.03 -9.30 0.05
CA ASP A 27 28.14 -9.47 1.00
C ASP A 27 28.23 -8.37 2.06
N THR A 28 27.21 -7.51 2.20
CA THR A 28 27.15 -6.42 3.18
C THR A 28 26.06 -6.67 4.21
N VAL A 29 26.42 -6.71 5.49
CA VAL A 29 25.48 -6.71 6.61
C VAL A 29 25.57 -5.38 7.33
N VAL A 30 24.44 -4.80 7.69
CA VAL A 30 24.36 -3.64 8.57
C VAL A 30 23.68 -4.05 9.87
N ALA A 31 24.25 -3.66 11.00
CA ALA A 31 23.68 -3.90 12.32
C ALA A 31 23.61 -2.59 13.10
N GLY A 32 22.45 -2.31 13.67
CA GLY A 32 22.21 -1.17 14.55
C GLY A 32 22.61 -1.44 16.00
N ALA A 33 22.97 -0.40 16.72
CA ALA A 33 23.26 -0.40 18.15
C ALA A 33 22.66 0.89 18.75
N PRO A 34 21.33 0.95 18.94
CA PRO A 34 20.60 2.19 19.24
C PRO A 34 21.03 2.86 20.54
N LEU A 35 21.63 2.11 21.46
CA LEU A 35 22.09 2.63 22.74
C LEU A 35 23.61 2.83 22.82
N HIS A 36 24.37 2.68 21.73
CA HIS A 36 25.83 2.87 21.75
C HIS A 36 26.26 4.34 21.53
N PRO A 37 27.07 4.97 22.39
CA PRO A 37 27.51 4.50 23.71
C PRO A 37 26.43 4.70 24.80
N PRO A 38 26.38 3.83 25.83
CA PRO A 38 25.24 3.70 26.75
C PRO A 38 25.10 4.82 27.80
N ALA A 39 26.02 5.78 27.86
CA ALA A 39 25.90 6.97 28.71
C ALA A 39 26.89 8.07 28.28
N GLY A 40 26.46 9.34 28.31
CA GLY A 40 27.34 10.50 28.19
C GLY A 40 27.87 10.84 26.79
N GLY A 41 27.43 10.13 25.74
CA GLY A 41 27.70 10.43 24.33
C GLY A 41 26.43 10.73 23.51
N GLU A 42 26.52 10.55 22.20
CA GLU A 42 25.37 10.57 21.26
C GLU A 42 24.88 9.12 20.98
N PRO A 43 24.03 8.49 21.83
CA PRO A 43 23.63 7.09 21.68
C PRO A 43 22.99 6.78 20.34
N GLY A 44 23.43 5.71 19.70
CA GLY A 44 22.96 5.16 18.43
C GLY A 44 24.11 5.06 17.42
N ALA A 45 24.43 3.86 16.98
CA ALA A 45 25.46 3.62 15.98
C ALA A 45 25.01 2.55 14.99
N LEU A 46 25.55 2.59 13.77
CA LEU A 46 25.43 1.51 12.80
C LEU A 46 26.81 0.91 12.56
N TYR A 47 26.84 -0.40 12.36
CA TYR A 47 28.05 -1.15 12.09
C TYR A 47 27.89 -1.91 10.78
N VAL A 48 28.79 -1.66 9.84
CA VAL A 48 28.78 -2.31 8.53
C VAL A 48 29.82 -3.40 8.53
N PHE A 49 29.39 -4.62 8.21
CA PHE A 49 30.23 -5.80 8.04
C PHE A 49 30.25 -6.20 6.59
N LYS A 50 31.44 -6.60 6.10
CA LYS A 50 31.61 -7.10 4.75
C LYS A 50 32.18 -8.50 4.76
N ARG A 51 31.60 -9.38 3.94
CA ARG A 51 32.14 -10.70 3.64
C ARG A 51 33.22 -10.59 2.58
N ASP A 52 34.36 -11.23 2.79
CA ASP A 52 35.40 -11.36 1.78
C ASP A 52 35.23 -12.65 0.95
N GLY A 53 36.06 -12.80 -0.09
CA GLY A 53 36.03 -13.97 -0.97
C GLY A 53 36.43 -15.29 -0.31
N SER A 54 36.99 -15.27 0.92
CA SER A 54 37.23 -16.47 1.72
C SER A 54 35.98 -16.88 2.53
N GLY A 55 34.94 -16.05 2.50
CA GLY A 55 33.72 -16.21 3.28
C GLY A 55 33.82 -15.63 4.69
N SER A 56 34.92 -14.95 5.04
CA SER A 56 35.17 -14.35 6.34
C SER A 56 34.51 -12.97 6.43
N TRP A 57 34.02 -12.62 7.62
CA TRP A 57 33.36 -11.33 7.86
C TRP A 57 34.24 -10.39 8.67
N ARG A 58 34.23 -9.10 8.32
CA ARG A 58 34.90 -8.05 9.09
C ARG A 58 34.06 -6.78 9.16
N GLN A 59 34.13 -6.08 10.29
CA GLN A 59 33.60 -4.71 10.39
C GLN A 59 34.44 -3.79 9.50
N VAL A 60 33.81 -3.12 8.55
CA VAL A 60 34.46 -2.17 7.62
C VAL A 60 34.12 -0.72 7.94
N GLN A 61 33.04 -0.46 8.67
CA GLN A 61 32.62 0.89 9.02
C GLN A 61 31.82 0.91 10.33
N LYS A 62 31.99 2.00 11.09
CA LYS A 62 31.06 2.45 12.13
C LYS A 62 30.47 3.78 11.68
N ILE A 63 29.16 3.95 11.78
CA ILE A 63 28.45 5.15 11.35
C ILE A 63 27.75 5.77 12.56
N MET A 64 27.98 7.05 12.76
CA MET A 64 27.23 7.92 13.66
C MET A 64 26.61 9.02 12.79
N ALA A 65 25.31 9.31 12.95
CA ALA A 65 24.70 10.39 12.18
C ALA A 65 25.11 11.78 12.74
N GLN A 66 25.29 12.74 11.84
CA GLN A 66 25.59 14.13 12.15
C GLN A 66 24.34 14.89 12.63
N GLY A 67 24.54 15.91 13.47
CA GLY A 67 23.47 16.81 13.91
C GLY A 67 22.53 16.19 14.96
N ARG A 68 23.04 15.20 15.72
CA ARG A 68 22.30 14.48 16.74
C ARG A 68 22.44 15.13 18.11
N THR A 69 21.48 14.82 18.96
CA THR A 69 21.56 15.07 20.39
C THR A 69 21.79 13.76 21.12
N SER A 70 22.15 13.81 22.40
CA SER A 70 22.25 12.59 23.20
C SER A 70 20.90 11.83 23.22
N SER A 71 20.90 10.57 22.80
CA SER A 71 19.80 9.59 22.91
C SER A 71 18.72 9.61 21.83
N ASP A 72 19.11 9.68 20.54
CA ASP A 72 18.15 9.61 19.43
C ASP A 72 17.86 8.18 18.90
N SER A 73 18.46 7.13 19.50
CA SER A 73 18.22 5.70 19.16
C SER A 73 18.47 5.31 17.67
N LEU A 74 19.46 5.88 17.00
CA LEU A 74 19.82 5.51 15.62
C LEU A 74 20.23 4.03 15.54
N GLY A 75 19.63 3.32 14.59
CA GLY A 75 19.83 1.89 14.41
C GLY A 75 18.86 1.06 15.24
N GLU A 76 17.76 1.65 15.71
CA GLU A 76 16.62 0.88 16.20
C GLU A 76 16.12 -0.10 15.14
N ASP A 77 16.10 0.36 13.88
CA ASP A 77 15.93 -0.50 12.72
C ASP A 77 16.79 -0.04 11.55
N VAL A 78 17.11 -0.93 10.62
CA VAL A 78 17.96 -0.65 9.46
C VAL A 78 17.44 -1.35 8.21
N ALA A 79 17.60 -0.71 7.06
CA ALA A 79 17.33 -1.33 5.75
C ALA A 79 18.41 -0.91 4.74
N ILE A 80 18.89 -1.85 3.93
CA ILE A 80 19.91 -1.62 2.89
C ILE A 80 19.41 -2.11 1.53
N GLU A 81 19.45 -1.22 0.53
CA GLU A 81 19.21 -1.58 -0.86
C GLU A 81 20.22 -0.87 -1.77
N GLY A 82 20.98 -1.66 -2.52
CA GLY A 82 22.11 -1.29 -3.34
C GLY A 82 23.16 -0.47 -2.59
N ASN A 83 23.10 0.84 -2.84
CA ASN A 83 24.06 1.82 -2.35
C ASN A 83 23.44 2.76 -1.32
N VAL A 84 22.23 2.48 -0.85
CA VAL A 84 21.50 3.30 0.12
C VAL A 84 21.25 2.49 1.38
N LEU A 85 21.48 3.12 2.52
CA LEU A 85 21.21 2.60 3.85
C LEU A 85 20.27 3.56 4.56
N TYR A 86 19.17 3.01 5.09
CA TYR A 86 18.19 3.71 5.91
C TYR A 86 18.35 3.24 7.35
N ALA A 87 18.24 4.16 8.29
CA ALA A 87 18.31 3.83 9.72
C ALA A 87 17.26 4.60 10.51
N GLY A 88 16.43 3.85 11.22
CA GLY A 88 15.45 4.36 12.16
C GLY A 88 16.12 5.00 13.37
N ALA A 89 15.56 6.12 13.81
CA ALA A 89 15.95 6.86 15.00
C ALA A 89 14.69 7.35 15.71
N GLU A 90 13.93 6.41 16.29
CA GLU A 90 12.60 6.62 16.87
C GLU A 90 12.57 7.70 17.97
N SER A 91 13.68 7.91 18.68
CA SER A 91 13.78 8.87 19.77
C SER A 91 14.22 10.26 19.30
N TYR A 92 14.48 10.46 18.00
CA TYR A 92 14.88 11.75 17.44
C TYR A 92 13.72 12.77 17.40
N PRO A 93 13.95 14.07 17.66
CA PRO A 93 15.03 14.54 18.51
C PRO A 93 14.75 14.11 19.95
N SER A 94 15.83 13.84 20.68
CA SER A 94 15.78 13.41 22.07
C SER A 94 14.85 14.28 22.92
N GLY A 95 14.07 13.63 23.78
CA GLY A 95 13.06 14.26 24.62
C GLY A 95 11.71 14.54 23.94
N GLN A 96 11.66 14.66 22.60
CA GLN A 96 10.39 14.80 21.86
C GLN A 96 9.91 13.46 21.27
N ARG A 97 10.84 12.56 20.91
CA ARG A 97 10.54 11.22 20.37
C ARG A 97 9.59 11.27 19.16
N GLN A 98 9.87 12.21 18.26
CA GLN A 98 9.10 12.39 17.01
C GLN A 98 9.43 11.26 16.02
N GLY A 99 10.67 10.78 16.07
CA GLY A 99 11.26 9.83 15.16
C GLY A 99 11.80 10.47 13.88
N ALA A 100 12.76 9.77 13.27
CA ALA A 100 13.34 10.09 11.98
C ALA A 100 13.89 8.83 11.31
N VAL A 101 14.01 8.87 9.97
CA VAL A 101 14.81 7.90 9.21
C VAL A 101 16.01 8.62 8.62
N PHE A 102 17.21 8.24 9.01
CA PHE A 102 18.45 8.78 8.45
C PHE A 102 18.81 8.03 7.17
N VAL A 103 19.26 8.77 6.15
CA VAL A 103 19.61 8.21 4.84
C VAL A 103 21.11 8.38 4.61
N PHE A 104 21.76 7.27 4.31
CA PHE A 104 23.18 7.20 3.98
C PHE A 104 23.37 6.61 2.59
N GLU A 105 24.28 7.16 1.81
CA GLU A 105 24.62 6.66 0.48
C GLU A 105 26.12 6.41 0.35
N ARG A 106 26.48 5.44 -0.49
CA ARG A 106 27.86 5.19 -0.92
C ARG A 106 27.95 5.27 -2.45
N PRO A 107 29.06 5.76 -3.03
CA PRO A 107 29.24 5.76 -4.49
C PRO A 107 29.19 4.36 -5.11
N ASP A 108 29.73 3.37 -4.40
CA ASP A 108 29.80 1.97 -4.82
C ASP A 108 29.95 1.05 -3.59
N ALA A 109 29.79 -0.26 -3.80
CA ALA A 109 29.85 -1.27 -2.73
C ALA A 109 31.22 -1.38 -2.02
N GLY A 110 32.28 -0.77 -2.56
CA GLY A 110 33.60 -0.70 -1.93
C GLY A 110 33.79 0.52 -1.03
N SER A 111 32.96 1.54 -1.20
CA SER A 111 33.05 2.84 -0.53
C SER A 111 32.31 2.87 0.81
N PRO A 112 32.74 3.71 1.77
CA PRO A 112 32.01 3.93 3.00
C PRO A 112 30.70 4.67 2.73
N PHE A 113 29.67 4.38 3.53
CA PHE A 113 28.43 5.14 3.54
C PHE A 113 28.63 6.53 4.15
N GLY A 114 28.08 7.57 3.52
CA GLY A 114 28.01 8.94 4.04
C GLY A 114 26.57 9.40 4.19
N GLN A 115 26.26 10.16 5.25
CA GLN A 115 24.91 10.69 5.44
C GLN A 115 24.58 11.71 4.35
N VAL A 116 23.45 11.52 3.67
CA VAL A 116 22.96 12.42 2.60
C VAL A 116 21.67 13.13 2.97
N GLY A 117 20.94 12.63 3.96
CA GLY A 117 19.67 13.22 4.34
C GLY A 117 19.02 12.57 5.54
N MET A 118 17.82 13.05 5.85
CA MET A 118 16.97 12.54 6.91
C MET A 118 15.51 12.84 6.56
N LEU A 119 14.65 11.88 6.87
CA LEU A 119 13.21 11.90 6.64
C LEU A 119 12.49 12.10 7.97
N ARG A 120 11.48 12.96 7.97
CA ARG A 120 10.63 13.25 9.13
C ARG A 120 9.20 13.48 8.67
N LEU A 121 8.25 13.25 9.58
CA LEU A 121 6.86 13.60 9.34
C LEU A 121 6.68 15.13 9.27
N PRO A 122 5.78 15.62 8.41
CA PRO A 122 5.38 17.03 8.42
C PRO A 122 4.58 17.31 9.69
N ASN A 123 5.01 18.31 10.48
CA ASN A 123 4.39 18.71 11.76
C ASN A 123 4.25 17.57 12.78
N PRO A 124 5.37 16.97 13.22
CA PRO A 124 5.32 15.82 14.12
C PRO A 124 4.83 16.20 15.52
N GLY A 125 3.93 15.39 16.06
CA GLY A 125 3.59 15.38 17.48
C GLY A 125 4.71 14.77 18.33
N THR A 126 4.58 14.86 19.65
CA THR A 126 5.51 14.17 20.56
C THR A 126 5.18 12.69 20.68
N ASN A 127 6.20 11.85 20.91
CA ASN A 127 6.06 10.40 21.06
C ASN A 127 5.38 9.73 19.85
N GLU A 128 5.73 10.14 18.63
CA GLU A 128 5.21 9.51 17.40
C GLU A 128 6.07 8.31 16.97
N TYR A 129 7.36 8.31 17.28
CA TYR A 129 8.31 7.23 16.95
C TYR A 129 8.40 6.91 15.45
N PHE A 130 8.35 7.93 14.57
CA PHE A 130 8.55 7.72 13.14
C PHE A 130 9.90 7.04 12.81
N GLY A 131 9.87 6.06 11.92
CA GLY A 131 11.03 5.23 11.61
C GLY A 131 11.32 4.18 12.68
N TYR A 132 10.32 3.76 13.47
CA TYR A 132 10.46 2.68 14.45
C TYR A 132 10.79 1.35 13.78
N ARG A 133 10.05 1.03 12.72
CA ARG A 133 10.34 -0.06 11.78
C ARG A 133 10.34 0.47 10.36
N ILE A 134 11.22 -0.08 9.53
CA ILE A 134 11.40 0.34 8.15
C ILE A 134 11.57 -0.87 7.24
N ASP A 135 11.02 -0.78 6.04
CA ASP A 135 11.32 -1.71 4.95
C ASP A 135 11.39 -0.95 3.63
N VAL A 136 12.23 -1.41 2.71
CA VAL A 136 12.50 -0.73 1.44
C VAL A 136 12.49 -1.72 0.28
N VAL A 137 11.79 -1.36 -0.79
CA VAL A 137 11.85 -2.09 -2.05
C VAL A 137 11.85 -1.10 -3.21
N GLY A 138 12.92 -1.10 -3.99
CA GLY A 138 13.16 -0.15 -5.06
C GLY A 138 13.05 1.29 -4.59
N ASP A 139 12.20 2.08 -5.28
CA ASP A 139 12.00 3.48 -4.95
C ASP A 139 10.98 3.71 -3.82
N ARG A 140 10.56 2.67 -3.08
CA ARG A 140 9.57 2.78 -1.99
C ARG A 140 10.14 2.43 -0.64
N LEU A 141 9.92 3.31 0.32
CA LEU A 141 10.22 3.13 1.74
C LEU A 141 8.91 3.09 2.52
N LEU A 142 8.70 2.02 3.27
CA LEU A 142 7.65 1.91 4.29
C LEU A 142 8.27 2.19 5.65
N ALA A 143 7.75 3.16 6.40
CA ALA A 143 8.25 3.52 7.72
C ALA A 143 7.11 3.67 8.72
N SER A 144 7.19 3.01 9.87
CA SER A 144 6.15 3.08 10.90
C SER A 144 6.35 4.23 11.88
N ALA A 145 5.23 4.65 12.50
CA ALA A 145 5.17 5.56 13.63
C ALA A 145 4.13 5.03 14.62
N ASN A 146 4.48 4.00 15.37
CA ASN A 146 3.54 3.27 16.24
C ASN A 146 3.04 4.11 17.44
N GLY A 147 3.65 5.27 17.72
CA GLY A 147 3.19 6.21 18.75
C GLY A 147 2.14 7.22 18.27
N ARG A 148 1.96 7.33 16.95
CA ARG A 148 1.01 8.24 16.31
C ARG A 148 -0.42 8.06 16.88
N TYR A 149 -1.14 9.17 16.99
CA TYR A 149 -2.55 9.19 17.44
C TYR A 149 -2.79 8.52 18.80
N GLY A 150 -1.89 8.76 19.76
CA GLY A 150 -1.99 8.17 21.11
C GLY A 150 -1.74 6.67 21.10
N HIS A 151 -0.69 6.24 20.38
CA HIS A 151 -0.33 4.83 20.17
C HIS A 151 -1.38 4.00 19.46
N ARG A 152 -2.36 4.60 18.76
CA ARG A 152 -3.11 3.87 17.75
C ARG A 152 -2.17 3.38 16.65
N GLY A 153 -1.19 4.22 16.31
CA GLY A 153 -0.14 3.91 15.35
C GLY A 153 -0.52 4.24 13.90
N ALA A 154 0.52 4.37 13.07
CA ALA A 154 0.42 4.62 11.64
C ALA A 154 1.65 4.06 10.93
N ALA A 155 1.56 3.87 9.62
CA ALA A 155 2.71 3.66 8.76
C ALA A 155 2.66 4.63 7.57
N TYR A 156 3.82 4.94 7.01
CA TYR A 156 3.96 5.92 5.95
C TYR A 156 4.69 5.32 4.78
N VAL A 157 4.16 5.57 3.59
CA VAL A 157 4.79 5.18 2.33
C VAL A 157 5.44 6.41 1.73
N LEU A 158 6.73 6.33 1.49
CA LEU A 158 7.50 7.35 0.81
C LEU A 158 8.03 6.80 -0.51
N GLU A 159 8.01 7.64 -1.54
CA GLU A 159 8.59 7.34 -2.84
C GLU A 159 9.79 8.25 -3.11
N ARG A 160 10.88 7.67 -3.62
CA ARG A 160 12.06 8.41 -4.06
C ARG A 160 11.69 9.30 -5.26
N GLN A 161 12.05 10.57 -5.19
CA GLN A 161 11.88 11.55 -6.27
C GLN A 161 13.19 12.30 -6.51
N GLY A 162 13.95 11.86 -7.52
CA GLY A 162 15.28 12.41 -7.81
C GLY A 162 16.23 12.21 -6.63
N LEU A 163 16.66 13.31 -6.01
CA LEU A 163 17.54 13.30 -4.83
C LEU A 163 16.77 13.32 -3.49
N GLY A 164 15.43 13.34 -3.51
CA GLY A 164 14.60 13.45 -2.32
C GLY A 164 13.60 12.31 -2.16
N TRP A 165 12.77 12.40 -1.13
CA TRP A 165 11.65 11.49 -0.86
C TRP A 165 10.36 12.29 -0.74
N ARG A 166 9.29 11.74 -1.30
CA ARG A 166 7.94 12.30 -1.20
C ARG A 166 7.07 11.35 -0.39
N LEU A 167 6.42 11.86 0.64
CA LEU A 167 5.36 11.12 1.34
C LEU A 167 4.15 10.96 0.42
N ILE A 168 3.71 9.72 0.18
CA ILE A 168 2.61 9.41 -0.76
C ILE A 168 1.37 8.83 -0.10
N ALA A 169 1.52 8.21 1.07
CA ALA A 169 0.40 7.68 1.84
C ALA A 169 0.70 7.64 3.33
N GLU A 170 -0.34 7.86 4.13
CA GLU A 170 -0.43 7.48 5.54
C GLU A 170 -1.42 6.31 5.62
N LEU A 171 -1.00 5.22 6.25
CA LEU A 171 -1.74 3.98 6.42
C LEU A 171 -2.10 3.85 7.90
N VAL A 172 -3.36 3.50 8.17
CA VAL A 172 -3.89 3.30 9.51
C VAL A 172 -4.80 2.07 9.51
N ALA A 173 -4.92 1.39 10.64
CA ALA A 173 -5.94 0.35 10.81
C ALA A 173 -7.35 0.96 10.74
N SER A 174 -8.25 0.34 9.97
CA SER A 174 -9.63 0.80 9.76
C SER A 174 -10.48 0.80 11.03
N ASP A 175 -10.16 -0.09 11.95
CA ASP A 175 -10.76 -0.33 13.26
C ASP A 175 -9.83 0.06 14.42
N GLY A 176 -8.67 0.64 14.11
CA GLY A 176 -7.65 0.95 15.10
C GLY A 176 -8.14 1.93 16.17
N VAL A 177 -7.88 1.58 17.44
CA VAL A 177 -8.13 2.43 18.61
C VAL A 177 -6.82 2.83 19.29
N PRO A 178 -6.81 3.86 20.16
CA PRO A 178 -5.58 4.22 20.88
C PRO A 178 -5.00 3.03 21.65
N LEU A 179 -3.67 2.91 21.64
CA LEU A 179 -2.86 1.84 22.24
C LEU A 179 -2.72 0.53 21.43
N ASP A 180 -3.39 0.39 20.29
CA ASP A 180 -3.27 -0.81 19.43
C ASP A 180 -1.86 -1.04 18.84
N GLN A 181 -1.09 0.04 18.71
CA GLN A 181 0.28 0.07 18.17
C GLN A 181 0.37 -0.47 16.73
N PHE A 182 -0.52 -0.03 15.84
CA PHE A 182 -0.36 -0.27 14.41
C PHE A 182 0.98 0.28 13.90
N GLY A 183 1.70 -0.50 13.09
CA GLY A 183 3.08 -0.19 12.73
C GLY A 183 4.11 -0.73 13.72
N TYR A 184 3.72 -1.67 14.59
CA TYR A 184 4.66 -2.35 15.49
C TYR A 184 5.74 -3.11 14.71
N ASP A 185 5.35 -3.70 13.57
CA ASP A 185 6.25 -4.30 12.59
C ASP A 185 5.73 -4.03 11.17
N VAL A 186 6.63 -4.00 10.19
CA VAL A 186 6.28 -3.73 8.79
C VAL A 186 7.04 -4.63 7.83
N ALA A 187 6.42 -4.96 6.70
CA ALA A 187 7.10 -5.59 5.57
C ALA A 187 6.52 -5.07 4.25
N LEU A 188 7.34 -4.94 3.23
CA LEU A 188 6.98 -4.46 1.90
C LEU A 188 7.46 -5.47 0.85
N LEU A 189 6.55 -5.88 -0.03
CA LEU A 189 6.86 -6.73 -1.17
C LEU A 189 7.10 -5.91 -2.44
N ALA A 190 7.87 -6.49 -3.36
CA ALA A 190 8.17 -5.88 -4.66
C ALA A 190 6.95 -5.65 -5.56
N ASP A 191 5.82 -6.29 -5.27
CA ASP A 191 4.56 -6.09 -5.98
C ASP A 191 3.70 -4.96 -5.39
N GLY A 192 4.21 -4.23 -4.40
CA GLY A 192 3.50 -3.15 -3.73
C GLY A 192 2.64 -3.57 -2.55
N THR A 193 2.63 -4.86 -2.18
CA THR A 193 1.90 -5.33 -0.99
C THR A 193 2.67 -4.97 0.29
N ALA A 194 2.06 -4.18 1.17
CA ALA A 194 2.57 -3.83 2.49
C ALA A 194 1.83 -4.60 3.59
N PHE A 195 2.57 -5.16 4.54
CA PHE A 195 2.07 -5.83 5.74
C PHE A 195 2.40 -4.98 6.95
N ILE A 196 1.42 -4.74 7.82
CA ILE A 196 1.60 -3.89 9.00
C ILE A 196 0.98 -4.56 10.21
N GLY A 197 1.80 -4.81 11.22
CA GLY A 197 1.38 -5.41 12.49
C GLY A 197 0.79 -4.38 13.45
N SER A 198 -0.25 -4.78 14.15
CA SER A 198 -0.88 -4.05 15.26
C SER A 198 -0.98 -5.01 16.45
N ILE A 199 0.00 -4.97 17.34
CA ILE A 199 0.21 -6.04 18.34
C ILE A 199 -0.88 -6.09 19.41
N PHE A 200 -1.58 -4.98 19.66
CA PHE A 200 -2.59 -4.84 20.71
C PHE A 200 -3.99 -4.59 20.17
N ASN A 201 -4.22 -4.78 18.87
CA ASN A 201 -5.55 -4.62 18.30
C ASN A 201 -6.55 -5.66 18.83
N ASP A 202 -7.74 -5.19 19.18
CA ASP A 202 -8.87 -6.04 19.54
C ASP A 202 -9.49 -6.65 18.28
N ASN A 203 -9.73 -7.96 18.28
CA ASN A 203 -10.36 -8.64 17.14
C ASN A 203 -11.40 -9.67 17.58
N GLU A 204 -11.94 -10.45 16.65
CA GLU A 204 -12.98 -11.46 16.91
C GLU A 204 -12.58 -12.55 17.92
N ASN A 205 -11.28 -12.70 18.21
CA ASN A 205 -10.73 -13.65 19.16
C ASN A 205 -10.52 -13.05 20.56
N GLY A 206 -10.71 -11.74 20.75
CA GLY A 206 -10.68 -11.08 22.05
C GLY A 206 -9.85 -9.79 22.08
N GLU A 207 -9.79 -9.20 23.27
CA GLU A 207 -9.03 -7.99 23.55
C GLU A 207 -7.52 -8.22 23.36
N ASN A 208 -6.84 -7.28 22.71
CA ASN A 208 -5.40 -7.30 22.44
C ASN A 208 -4.89 -8.59 21.77
N ALA A 209 -5.74 -9.27 20.99
CA ALA A 209 -5.34 -10.48 20.27
C ALA A 209 -4.37 -10.18 19.11
N GLY A 210 -4.28 -8.92 18.69
CA GLY A 210 -3.40 -8.41 17.65
C GLY A 210 -3.93 -8.67 16.24
N ALA A 211 -3.45 -7.92 15.27
CA ALA A 211 -3.83 -8.08 13.87
C ALA A 211 -2.67 -7.72 12.94
N VAL A 212 -2.71 -8.26 11.71
CA VAL A 212 -1.83 -7.85 10.61
C VAL A 212 -2.71 -7.36 9.47
N TYR A 213 -2.45 -6.14 9.02
CA TYR A 213 -3.16 -5.50 7.94
C TYR A 213 -2.34 -5.62 6.66
N VAL A 214 -3.02 -5.84 5.55
CA VAL A 214 -2.41 -5.95 4.23
C VAL A 214 -2.94 -4.81 3.37
N PHE A 215 -2.03 -4.00 2.83
CA PHE A 215 -2.34 -2.90 1.93
C PHE A 215 -1.73 -3.19 0.57
N ASP A 216 -2.52 -3.11 -0.49
CA ASP A 216 -2.01 -3.09 -1.85
C ASP A 216 -1.75 -1.62 -2.23
N LEU A 217 -0.49 -1.20 -2.17
CA LEU A 217 -0.07 0.18 -2.45
C LEU A 217 -0.15 0.54 -3.93
N ASP A 218 -0.31 -0.47 -4.78
CA ASP A 218 -0.55 -0.33 -6.20
C ASP A 218 -2.05 -0.51 -6.55
N CYS A 219 -2.95 -0.69 -5.57
CA CYS A 219 -4.38 -0.86 -5.80
C CYS A 219 -5.06 0.46 -6.25
N PRO A 220 -5.82 0.47 -7.35
CA PRO A 220 -5.71 1.62 -8.22
C PRO A 220 -7.01 2.37 -8.49
N ALA A 221 -8.10 2.24 -7.74
CA ALA A 221 -9.23 3.18 -7.90
C ALA A 221 -10.18 3.27 -6.70
N GLU A 222 -10.43 4.49 -6.20
CA GLU A 222 -11.47 4.81 -5.23
C GLU A 222 -12.73 5.29 -5.99
N ILE A 223 -13.89 4.63 -5.83
CA ILE A 223 -15.16 5.16 -6.38
C ILE A 223 -15.58 6.40 -5.61
N ARG A 224 -15.67 7.53 -6.32
CA ARG A 224 -16.12 8.80 -5.74
C ARG A 224 -17.54 9.20 -6.15
N GLU A 225 -18.08 8.61 -7.22
CA GLU A 225 -19.40 8.98 -7.72
C GLU A 225 -20.10 7.79 -8.43
N LEU A 226 -21.34 7.50 -8.03
CA LEU A 226 -22.24 6.57 -8.72
C LEU A 226 -23.44 7.36 -9.22
N ALA A 227 -23.67 7.38 -10.53
CA ALA A 227 -24.83 8.04 -11.14
C ALA A 227 -25.50 7.14 -12.19
N VAL A 228 -26.74 6.71 -11.94
CA VAL A 228 -27.59 6.04 -12.95
C VAL A 228 -28.20 7.13 -13.82
N LEU A 229 -27.70 7.32 -15.04
CA LEU A 229 -28.11 8.46 -15.87
C LEU A 229 -29.26 8.18 -16.84
N GLU A 230 -29.46 6.98 -17.40
CA GLU A 230 -30.56 6.76 -18.37
C GLU A 230 -31.09 5.32 -18.41
N GLY A 231 -32.41 5.19 -18.23
CA GLY A 231 -33.21 3.97 -18.34
C GLY A 231 -34.44 4.10 -17.45
N GLN A 232 -35.65 4.01 -18.02
CA GLN A 232 -36.88 4.04 -17.23
C GLN A 232 -36.89 2.83 -16.27
N LEU A 233 -36.64 3.07 -14.97
CA LEU A 233 -37.06 2.18 -13.91
C LEU A 233 -38.60 2.25 -13.85
N LEU A 234 -39.29 1.31 -14.51
CA LEU A 234 -40.73 1.19 -14.32
C LEU A 234 -41.07 0.76 -12.88
N SER A 235 -40.12 0.16 -12.15
CA SER A 235 -40.07 0.10 -10.67
C SER A 235 -38.77 -0.57 -10.20
N GLY A 236 -38.18 -0.07 -9.10
CA GLY A 236 -37.02 -0.68 -8.43
C GLY A 236 -35.98 0.35 -7.96
N GLY A 237 -35.27 0.05 -6.87
CA GLY A 237 -34.17 0.84 -6.35
C GLY A 237 -32.91 -0.02 -6.15
N ILE A 238 -31.75 0.62 -5.99
CA ILE A 238 -30.51 -0.03 -5.54
C ILE A 238 -30.68 -0.28 -4.04
N PRO A 239 -30.83 -1.53 -3.55
CA PRO A 239 -31.27 -1.76 -2.17
C PRO A 239 -30.20 -1.44 -1.13
N GLU A 240 -28.93 -1.67 -1.45
CA GLU A 240 -27.81 -1.46 -0.52
C GLU A 240 -26.54 -1.10 -1.29
N LEU A 241 -25.96 0.06 -0.98
CA LEU A 241 -24.55 0.35 -1.23
C LEU A 241 -23.82 0.01 0.07
N ARG A 242 -22.91 -0.96 0.04
CA ARG A 242 -21.99 -1.19 1.16
C ARG A 242 -20.64 -0.56 0.81
N HIS A 243 -20.06 0.12 1.79
CA HIS A 243 -18.72 0.67 1.69
C HIS A 243 -17.74 -0.47 1.41
N SER A 244 -16.80 -0.21 0.52
CA SER A 244 -15.69 -1.10 0.21
C SER A 244 -14.63 -0.95 1.29
N ASP A 245 -13.97 -2.03 1.65
CA ASP A 245 -12.70 -1.95 2.37
C ASP A 245 -11.59 -1.55 1.38
N ASP A 246 -10.45 -1.13 1.92
CA ASP A 246 -9.36 -0.45 1.22
C ASP A 246 -8.64 -1.32 0.16
N SER A 247 -9.19 -2.48 -0.19
CA SER A 247 -8.59 -3.44 -1.11
C SER A 247 -9.42 -3.73 -2.37
N TYR A 248 -10.75 -3.52 -2.39
CA TYR A 248 -11.60 -3.94 -3.52
C TYR A 248 -12.88 -3.12 -3.65
N LEU A 249 -13.43 -3.01 -4.86
CA LEU A 249 -14.80 -2.54 -5.10
C LEU A 249 -15.79 -3.72 -5.19
N VAL A 250 -16.87 -3.69 -4.42
CA VAL A 250 -18.03 -4.58 -4.55
C VAL A 250 -19.30 -3.73 -4.70
N THR A 251 -19.96 -3.80 -5.86
CA THR A 251 -21.25 -3.12 -6.08
C THR A 251 -22.34 -4.16 -6.33
N ARG A 252 -23.40 -4.11 -5.51
CA ARG A 252 -24.58 -4.97 -5.65
C ARG A 252 -25.74 -4.22 -6.29
N ALA A 253 -25.97 -4.44 -7.58
CA ALA A 253 -27.07 -3.81 -8.30
C ALA A 253 -28.15 -4.82 -8.64
N LYS A 254 -29.39 -4.56 -8.20
CA LYS A 254 -30.59 -5.29 -8.63
C LYS A 254 -31.42 -4.40 -9.54
N VAL A 255 -31.57 -4.80 -10.80
CA VAL A 255 -32.38 -4.05 -11.77
C VAL A 255 -33.60 -4.86 -12.17
N THR A 256 -34.78 -4.22 -12.23
CA THR A 256 -36.06 -4.84 -12.65
C THR A 256 -36.67 -3.97 -13.76
N GLY A 257 -37.20 -4.57 -14.83
CA GLY A 257 -37.76 -3.83 -15.97
C GLY A 257 -38.99 -4.49 -16.61
N GLN A 258 -39.79 -3.68 -17.33
CA GLN A 258 -40.86 -4.11 -18.24
C GLN A 258 -40.66 -3.54 -19.66
N VAL A 259 -41.18 -4.25 -20.65
CA VAL A 259 -40.74 -4.28 -22.07
C VAL A 259 -41.11 -3.03 -22.88
N SER A 260 -40.17 -2.46 -23.66
CA SER A 260 -40.53 -1.84 -24.96
C SER A 260 -39.42 -1.73 -26.03
N GLN A 261 -38.12 -1.91 -25.74
CA GLN A 261 -37.04 -1.79 -26.76
C GLN A 261 -35.83 -2.72 -26.50
N PRO A 262 -35.03 -3.10 -27.53
CA PRO A 262 -33.93 -4.08 -27.45
C PRO A 262 -32.67 -3.61 -26.68
N HIS A 263 -32.70 -2.46 -26.01
CA HIS A 263 -31.63 -2.01 -25.12
C HIS A 263 -32.19 -1.96 -23.70
N LEU A 264 -31.77 -2.88 -22.83
CA LEU A 264 -32.55 -3.18 -21.62
C LEU A 264 -31.88 -2.79 -20.29
N MET A 265 -30.62 -2.33 -20.29
CA MET A 265 -30.01 -1.73 -19.08
C MET A 265 -28.76 -0.90 -19.44
N ARG A 266 -28.63 0.28 -18.83
CA ARG A 266 -27.39 1.08 -18.82
C ARG A 266 -27.04 1.41 -17.37
N LEU A 267 -25.85 1.00 -16.92
CA LEU A 267 -25.27 1.34 -15.62
C LEU A 267 -24.01 2.18 -15.86
N ARG A 268 -23.89 3.34 -15.21
CA ARG A 268 -22.66 4.16 -15.22
C ARG A 268 -22.03 4.18 -13.85
N LEU A 269 -20.72 3.98 -13.83
CA LEU A 269 -19.86 3.93 -12.66
C LEU A 269 -18.72 4.92 -12.88
N ALA A 270 -18.38 5.73 -11.88
CA ALA A 270 -17.18 6.55 -11.92
C ALA A 270 -16.24 6.17 -10.77
N ALA A 271 -15.00 5.87 -11.12
CA ALA A 271 -13.92 5.60 -10.18
C ALA A 271 -12.81 6.65 -10.32
N THR A 272 -11.93 6.73 -9.33
CA THR A 272 -10.85 7.71 -9.28
C THR A 272 -9.56 6.99 -8.97
N THR A 273 -8.62 6.95 -9.90
CA THR A 273 -7.31 6.32 -9.72
C THR A 273 -6.25 7.33 -9.27
N ARG A 274 -5.32 6.90 -8.42
CA ARG A 274 -4.09 7.67 -8.13
C ARG A 274 -3.05 7.52 -9.26
N ARG A 275 -3.17 6.48 -10.09
CA ARG A 275 -2.25 6.18 -11.19
C ARG A 275 -2.75 6.86 -12.46
N LEU A 276 -2.17 8.01 -12.82
CA LEU A 276 -2.63 8.80 -13.96
C LEU A 276 -2.18 8.26 -15.33
N ASN A 277 -1.13 7.43 -15.38
CA ASN A 277 -0.57 6.88 -16.62
C ASN A 277 -0.35 5.35 -16.54
N PRO A 278 -1.39 4.54 -16.34
CA PRO A 278 -1.24 3.09 -16.36
C PRO A 278 -1.08 2.53 -17.77
N ASP A 279 -0.44 1.37 -17.84
CA ASP A 279 -0.29 0.60 -19.07
C ASP A 279 -1.57 -0.17 -19.37
N THR A 280 -2.26 -0.67 -18.32
CA THR A 280 -3.49 -1.47 -18.45
C THR A 280 -4.58 -1.08 -17.44
N ILE A 281 -5.84 -1.38 -17.76
CA ILE A 281 -6.96 -1.38 -16.83
C ILE A 281 -7.56 -2.78 -16.79
N GLU A 282 -7.59 -3.43 -15.63
CA GLU A 282 -8.33 -4.66 -15.43
C GLU A 282 -9.73 -4.36 -14.90
N ILE A 283 -10.75 -5.01 -15.50
CA ILE A 283 -12.13 -4.93 -15.06
C ILE A 283 -12.60 -6.34 -14.73
N ARG A 284 -12.95 -6.60 -13.47
CA ARG A 284 -13.60 -7.85 -13.05
C ARG A 284 -15.09 -7.62 -12.88
N VAL A 285 -15.92 -8.48 -13.44
CA VAL A 285 -17.38 -8.43 -13.30
C VAL A 285 -17.89 -9.79 -12.87
N GLU A 286 -18.74 -9.78 -11.84
CA GLU A 286 -19.43 -10.92 -11.27
C GLU A 286 -20.92 -10.63 -11.23
N GLY A 287 -21.74 -11.51 -11.80
CA GLY A 287 -23.19 -11.33 -11.80
C GLY A 287 -23.96 -12.37 -12.59
N ARG A 288 -25.28 -12.25 -12.58
CA ARG A 288 -26.24 -13.18 -13.22
C ARG A 288 -27.54 -12.47 -13.62
N ILE A 289 -28.32 -13.09 -14.49
CA ILE A 289 -29.64 -12.61 -14.94
C ILE A 289 -30.70 -13.71 -14.82
N THR A 290 -31.90 -13.40 -14.34
CA THR A 290 -32.96 -14.40 -14.11
C THR A 290 -33.78 -14.69 -15.36
N ASP A 291 -34.09 -15.96 -15.62
CA ASP A 291 -35.11 -16.44 -16.57
C ASP A 291 -34.87 -16.09 -18.05
N VAL A 292 -33.72 -15.47 -18.38
CA VAL A 292 -33.34 -15.01 -19.73
C VAL A 292 -31.81 -15.07 -19.90
N SER A 293 -31.31 -14.65 -21.06
CA SER A 293 -29.87 -14.41 -21.29
C SER A 293 -29.65 -12.99 -21.82
N ALA A 294 -28.43 -12.46 -21.69
CA ALA A 294 -28.11 -11.14 -22.21
C ALA A 294 -26.70 -11.10 -22.81
N GLN A 295 -26.49 -10.27 -23.84
CA GLN A 295 -25.15 -9.76 -24.16
C GLN A 295 -24.86 -8.53 -23.30
N THR A 296 -23.79 -8.60 -22.52
CA THR A 296 -23.26 -7.48 -21.73
C THR A 296 -22.07 -6.90 -22.46
N THR A 297 -22.01 -5.57 -22.59
CA THR A 297 -20.89 -4.85 -23.19
C THR A 297 -20.40 -3.80 -22.19
N LEU A 298 -19.09 -3.78 -21.96
CA LEU A 298 -18.43 -2.80 -21.11
C LEU A 298 -17.84 -1.69 -21.98
N PHE A 299 -18.02 -0.45 -21.56
CA PHE A 299 -17.49 0.74 -22.21
C PHE A 299 -16.67 1.55 -21.23
N LEU A 300 -15.50 2.04 -21.65
CA LEU A 300 -14.78 3.07 -20.91
C LEU A 300 -14.91 4.40 -21.64
N ARG A 301 -15.01 5.50 -20.89
CA ARG A 301 -14.84 6.84 -21.48
C ARG A 301 -13.38 7.05 -21.84
N ASP A 302 -13.15 7.33 -23.10
CA ASP A 302 -11.91 7.81 -23.64
C ASP A 302 -11.83 9.32 -23.44
N TRP A 303 -10.92 9.80 -22.59
CA TRP A 303 -10.78 11.23 -22.32
C TRP A 303 -9.98 11.98 -23.39
N VAL A 304 -9.40 11.27 -24.36
CA VAL A 304 -8.72 11.89 -25.51
C VAL A 304 -9.74 12.22 -26.60
N THR A 305 -10.67 11.32 -26.90
CA THR A 305 -11.70 11.54 -27.94
C THR A 305 -13.04 12.00 -27.39
N ASP A 306 -13.25 11.89 -26.08
CA ASP A 306 -14.51 12.13 -25.37
C ASP A 306 -15.65 11.14 -25.71
N ASP A 307 -15.29 9.97 -26.24
CA ASP A 307 -16.23 8.91 -26.62
C ASP A 307 -16.29 7.76 -25.60
N LEU A 308 -17.40 7.01 -25.62
CA LEU A 308 -17.49 5.72 -24.96
C LEU A 308 -17.01 4.61 -25.90
N VAL A 309 -15.89 3.98 -25.56
CA VAL A 309 -15.26 2.93 -26.36
C VAL A 309 -15.61 1.55 -25.78
N PRO A 310 -16.14 0.60 -26.57
CA PRO A 310 -16.38 -0.76 -26.08
C PRO A 310 -15.04 -1.46 -25.83
N VAL A 311 -14.86 -1.96 -24.60
CA VAL A 311 -13.63 -2.65 -24.18
C VAL A 311 -13.83 -4.15 -23.98
N SER A 312 -15.08 -4.60 -23.87
CA SER A 312 -15.41 -6.02 -23.73
C SER A 312 -16.87 -6.30 -24.09
N GLN A 313 -17.16 -7.52 -24.54
CA GLN A 313 -18.50 -8.05 -24.74
C GLN A 313 -18.56 -9.52 -24.32
N TYR A 314 -19.59 -9.90 -23.55
CA TYR A 314 -19.75 -11.27 -23.06
C TYR A 314 -21.22 -11.62 -22.77
N PRO A 315 -21.61 -12.91 -22.86
CA PRO A 315 -22.94 -13.36 -22.46
C PRO A 315 -23.06 -13.42 -20.94
N MET A 316 -24.23 -13.08 -20.42
CA MET A 316 -24.66 -13.29 -19.03
C MET A 316 -25.90 -14.20 -19.02
N THR A 317 -25.92 -15.17 -18.11
CA THR A 317 -26.98 -16.20 -18.02
C THR A 317 -27.52 -16.29 -16.58
N MET A 318 -28.37 -17.28 -16.33
CA MET A 318 -28.87 -17.61 -14.98
C MET A 318 -27.79 -18.13 -14.04
N GLU A 319 -26.69 -18.64 -14.59
CA GLU A 319 -25.52 -19.03 -13.82
C GLU A 319 -24.66 -17.80 -13.53
N GLU A 320 -24.07 -17.79 -12.35
CA GLU A 320 -23.13 -16.74 -11.95
C GLU A 320 -21.94 -16.71 -12.90
N THR A 321 -21.73 -15.54 -13.48
CA THR A 321 -20.72 -15.29 -14.48
C THR A 321 -19.64 -14.39 -13.87
N VAL A 322 -18.45 -14.95 -13.64
CA VAL A 322 -17.25 -14.19 -13.29
C VAL A 322 -16.40 -14.01 -14.55
N ARG A 323 -16.01 -12.77 -14.84
CA ARG A 323 -15.12 -12.42 -15.96
C ARG A 323 -14.13 -11.36 -15.55
N THR A 324 -12.91 -11.46 -16.06
CA THR A 324 -11.87 -10.44 -15.92
C THR A 324 -11.42 -10.02 -17.32
N PHE A 325 -11.29 -8.72 -17.54
CA PHE A 325 -10.90 -8.11 -18.82
C PHE A 325 -9.72 -7.18 -18.61
N THR A 326 -8.67 -7.32 -19.42
CA THR A 326 -7.51 -6.43 -19.39
C THR A 326 -7.56 -5.50 -20.60
N VAL A 327 -7.55 -4.19 -20.34
CA VAL A 327 -7.65 -3.12 -21.33
C VAL A 327 -6.27 -2.46 -21.48
N PRO A 328 -5.56 -2.64 -22.60
CA PRO A 328 -4.27 -2.00 -22.83
C PRO A 328 -4.42 -0.51 -23.19
N ASN A 329 -3.31 0.22 -23.15
CA ASN A 329 -3.25 1.67 -23.43
C ASN A 329 -4.17 2.47 -22.51
N ALA A 330 -4.12 2.13 -21.22
CA ALA A 330 -5.12 2.56 -20.26
C ALA A 330 -5.11 4.06 -19.93
N SER A 331 -3.97 4.73 -20.10
CA SER A 331 -3.82 6.17 -19.84
C SER A 331 -4.88 7.05 -20.51
N ARG A 332 -5.36 6.69 -21.71
CA ARG A 332 -6.42 7.46 -22.40
C ARG A 332 -7.79 7.37 -21.72
N PHE A 333 -8.03 6.35 -20.91
CA PHE A 333 -9.28 6.14 -20.18
C PHE A 333 -9.27 6.76 -18.77
N ILE A 334 -8.23 7.51 -18.45
CA ILE A 334 -8.09 8.21 -17.17
C ILE A 334 -8.01 9.71 -17.39
N ARG A 335 -8.83 10.45 -16.66
CA ARG A 335 -8.85 11.90 -16.74
C ARG A 335 -7.61 12.48 -16.06
N SER A 336 -6.79 13.21 -16.81
CA SER A 336 -5.49 13.73 -16.37
C SER A 336 -5.52 14.66 -15.15
N GLY A 337 -6.68 15.28 -14.83
CA GLY A 337 -6.80 16.24 -13.74
C GLY A 337 -7.06 15.60 -12.37
N ASP A 338 -7.82 14.52 -12.33
CA ASP A 338 -8.29 13.94 -11.07
C ASP A 338 -8.29 12.41 -11.04
N GLY A 339 -7.84 11.75 -12.11
CA GLY A 339 -7.78 10.30 -12.17
C GLY A 339 -9.13 9.64 -12.43
N ARG A 340 -10.15 10.38 -12.88
CA ARG A 340 -11.49 9.81 -13.11
C ARG A 340 -11.47 8.76 -14.23
N ILE A 341 -12.09 7.62 -13.96
CA ILE A 341 -12.41 6.53 -14.89
C ILE A 341 -13.93 6.42 -14.94
N GLU A 342 -14.52 6.44 -16.13
CA GLU A 342 -15.95 6.19 -16.30
C GLU A 342 -16.18 4.86 -17.01
N LEU A 343 -16.90 3.96 -16.35
CA LEU A 343 -17.31 2.67 -16.87
C LEU A 343 -18.82 2.68 -17.11
N GLU A 344 -19.24 2.35 -18.33
CA GLU A 344 -20.63 2.12 -18.68
C GLU A 344 -20.86 0.65 -19.04
N VAL A 345 -21.83 0.02 -18.39
CA VAL A 345 -22.28 -1.34 -18.69
C VAL A 345 -23.58 -1.25 -19.47
N ARG A 346 -23.61 -1.82 -20.68
CA ARG A 346 -24.84 -1.97 -21.48
C ARG A 346 -25.22 -3.43 -21.58
N GLN A 347 -26.51 -3.72 -21.43
CA GLN A 347 -27.05 -5.06 -21.67
C GLN A 347 -28.13 -5.08 -22.75
N ILE A 348 -28.02 -6.05 -23.65
CA ILE A 348 -29.03 -6.46 -24.62
C ILE A 348 -29.56 -7.81 -24.14
N VAL A 349 -30.80 -7.83 -23.66
CA VAL A 349 -31.42 -9.04 -23.10
C VAL A 349 -32.22 -9.74 -24.18
N PHE A 350 -32.03 -11.06 -24.30
CA PHE A 350 -32.76 -11.92 -25.22
C PHE A 350 -33.85 -12.68 -24.46
N PHE A 351 -35.12 -12.46 -24.83
CA PHE A 351 -36.28 -13.10 -24.19
C PHE A 351 -37.34 -13.55 -25.21
N PRO A 352 -38.10 -14.63 -24.91
CA PRO A 352 -39.38 -14.91 -25.57
C PRO A 352 -40.50 -14.02 -25.00
N PHE A 353 -41.42 -13.55 -25.84
CA PHE A 353 -42.37 -12.44 -25.60
C PHE A 353 -43.47 -12.65 -24.52
N THR A 354 -43.36 -13.65 -23.63
CA THR A 354 -44.47 -14.08 -22.75
C THR A 354 -44.18 -14.07 -21.24
N LEU A 355 -43.08 -13.49 -20.76
CA LEU A 355 -42.70 -13.50 -19.33
C LEU A 355 -42.72 -12.11 -18.64
N GLY A 356 -43.09 -12.12 -17.36
CA GLY A 356 -43.37 -10.97 -16.49
C GLY A 356 -42.15 -10.18 -15.97
N GLY A 357 -41.23 -9.80 -16.85
CA GLY A 357 -40.02 -9.03 -16.52
C GLY A 357 -38.82 -9.92 -16.18
N PHE A 358 -37.65 -9.29 -15.97
CA PHE A 358 -36.38 -9.97 -15.65
C PHE A 358 -35.68 -9.24 -14.50
N ARG A 359 -34.68 -9.89 -13.89
CA ARG A 359 -33.79 -9.29 -12.90
C ARG A 359 -32.33 -9.54 -13.23
N THR A 360 -31.53 -8.49 -13.24
CA THR A 360 -30.06 -8.59 -13.31
C THR A 360 -29.46 -8.29 -11.94
N TYR A 361 -28.48 -9.10 -11.57
CA TYR A 361 -27.63 -8.96 -10.39
C TYR A 361 -26.20 -8.73 -10.86
N PHE A 362 -25.61 -7.61 -10.46
CA PHE A 362 -24.15 -7.49 -10.41
C PHE A 362 -23.78 -7.68 -8.95
N ASP A 363 -23.01 -8.70 -8.63
CA ASP A 363 -22.59 -8.98 -7.26
C ASP A 363 -21.28 -8.25 -6.95
N GLN A 364 -20.40 -8.12 -7.95
CA GLN A 364 -19.16 -7.36 -7.88
C GLN A 364 -18.79 -6.77 -9.25
N ILE A 365 -18.31 -5.52 -9.26
CA ILE A 365 -17.62 -4.90 -10.39
C ILE A 365 -16.36 -4.27 -9.80
N GLU A 366 -15.20 -4.56 -10.37
CA GLU A 366 -13.90 -4.09 -9.88
C GLU A 366 -13.11 -3.45 -11.02
N ILE A 367 -12.42 -2.34 -10.75
CA ILE A 367 -11.59 -1.62 -11.73
C ILE A 367 -10.18 -1.44 -11.15
N ARG A 368 -9.16 -1.93 -11.86
CA ARG A 368 -7.76 -1.78 -11.49
C ARG A 368 -6.94 -1.13 -12.62
N ALA A 369 -6.40 0.06 -12.42
CA ALA A 369 -5.38 0.66 -13.29
C ALA A 369 -3.95 0.20 -12.94
N ARG A 370 -3.32 -0.61 -13.80
CA ARG A 370 -2.02 -1.26 -13.58
C ARG A 370 -0.91 -0.83 -14.52
#